data_AF-R6DU51-F1
#
_entry.id   AF-R6DU51-F1
#
_cell.length_a   1.000
_cell.length_b   1.000
_cell.length_c   1.000
_cell.angle_alpha   90.00
_cell.angle_beta   90.00
_cell.angle_gamma   90.00
#
_symmetry.space_group_name_H-M   'P 1'
#
loop_
_entity.id
_entity.type
_entity.pdbx_description
1 polymer ?
#
loop_
_entity_poly.entity_id
_entity_poly.type
_entity_poly.pdbx_seq_one_letter_code
_entity_poly.pdbx_strand_id
1 'polypeptide(L)' 'MTIEEEMKIRWSYGYDEGQAAGAAQKQREIAKNLKALGMNTAEIVKATGLSAEEVEAL' A
#
# COMPACT_ATOMS: atom_id res chain seq x y z
N MET A 1 15.89 -29.51 4.08
CA MET A 1 14.82 -28.61 4.53
C MET A 1 13.72 -29.48 5.08
N THR A 2 13.26 -29.23 6.31
CA THR A 2 12.16 -30.00 6.89
C THR A 2 10.81 -29.44 6.41
N ILE A 3 9.76 -30.27 6.46
CA ILE A 3 8.40 -29.87 6.08
C ILE A 3 7.91 -28.66 6.91
N GLU A 4 8.37 -28.56 8.15
CA GLU A 4 8.08 -27.43 9.06
C GLU A 4 8.73 -26.12 8.60
N GLU A 5 9.96 -26.17 8.09
CA GLU A 5 10.65 -25.00 7.55
C GLU A 5 9.96 -24.47 6.29
N GLU A 6 9.53 -25.35 5.38
CA GLU A 6 8.81 -24.97 4.16
C GLU A 6 7.44 -24.33 4.46
N MET A 7 6.70 -24.86 5.44
CA MET A 7 5.43 -24.27 5.87
C MET A 7 5.61 -22.87 6.47
N LYS A 8 6.65 -22.66 7.28
CA LYS A 8 6.93 -21.37 7.91
C LYS A 8 7.28 -20.29 6.88
N ILE A 9 8.08 -20.66 5.87
CA ILE A 9 8.42 -19.78 4.76
C ILE A 9 7.16 -19.39 3.97
N ARG A 10 6.33 -20.37 3.61
CA ARG A 10 5.08 -20.14 2.87
C ARG A 10 4.10 -19.25 3.63
N TRP A 11 3.96 -19.45 4.94
CA TRP A 11 3.11 -18.60 5.78
C TRP A 11 3.62 -17.17 5.88
N SER A 12 4.93 -16.98 6.02
CA SER A 12 5.54 -15.64 6.06
C SER A 12 5.26 -14.88 4.77
N TYR A 13 5.49 -15.49 3.60
CA TYR A 13 5.24 -14.85 2.31
C TYR A 13 3.79 -14.42 2.14
N GLY A 14 2.83 -15.29 2.46
CA GLY A 14 1.41 -14.95 2.35
C GLY A 14 0.97 -13.84 3.30
N TYR A 15 1.56 -13.77 4.50
CA TYR A 15 1.30 -12.71 5.46
C TYR A 15 1.88 -11.37 5.01
N ASP A 16 3.11 -11.36 4.51
CA ASP A 16 3.80 -10.17 4.02
C ASP A 16 3.13 -9.60 2.77
N GLU A 17 2.70 -10.47 1.85
CA GLU A 17 1.94 -10.09 0.64
C GLU A 17 0.57 -9.50 1.01
N GLY A 18 -0.13 -10.10 1.97
CA GLY A 18 -1.39 -9.57 2.50
C GLY A 18 -1.23 -8.22 3.18
N GLN A 19 -0.16 -8.02 3.95
CA GLN A 19 0.16 -6.72 4.55
C GLN A 19 0.48 -5.66 3.50
N ALA A 20 1.31 -6.00 2.50
CA ALA A 20 1.68 -5.09 1.43
C ALA A 20 0.45 -4.64 0.62
N ALA A 21 -0.44 -5.58 0.27
CA ALA A 21 -1.70 -5.28 -0.41
C ALA A 21 -2.62 -4.36 0.43
N GLY A 22 -2.77 -4.67 1.72
CA GLY A 22 -3.55 -3.84 2.64
C GLY A 22 -2.98 -2.44 2.83
N ALA A 23 -1.65 -2.31 2.92
CA ALA A 23 -0.96 -1.03 3.01
C ALA A 23 -1.16 -0.18 1.75
N ALA A 24 -1.02 -0.79 0.56
CA ALA A 24 -1.25 -0.11 -0.71
C ALA A 24 -2.70 0.37 -0.85
N GLN A 25 -3.68 -0.46 -0.48
CA GLN A 25 -5.09 -0.08 -0.49
C GLN A 25 -5.37 1.09 0.47
N LYS A 26 -4.80 1.05 1.67
CA LYS A 26 -4.95 2.12 2.67
C LYS A 26 -4.37 3.44 2.18
N GLN A 27 -3.21 3.44 1.53
CA GLN A 27 -2.61 4.66 0.98
C GLN A 27 -3.45 5.27 -0.14
N ARG A 28 -4.05 4.44 -1.01
CA ARG A 28 -4.98 4.93 -2.05
C ARG A 28 -6.24 5.57 -1.47
N GLU A 29 -6.84 4.96 -0.44
CA GLU A 29 -8.00 5.55 0.23
C GLU A 29 -7.66 6.86 0.95
N ILE A 30 -6.48 6.95 1.58
CA ILE A 30 -5.98 8.20 2.16
C ILE A 30 -5.85 9.26 1.05
N ALA A 31 -5.19 8.94 -0.06
CA ALA A 31 -5.01 9.88 -1.16
C ALA A 31 -6.34 10.39 -1.76
N LYS A 32 -7.34 9.51 -1.93
CA LYS A 32 -8.70 9.93 -2.35
C LYS A 32 -9.32 10.93 -1.39
N ASN A 33 -9.24 10.67 -0.09
CA ASN A 33 -9.79 11.56 0.93
C ASN A 33 -9.07 12.92 0.93
N LEU A 34 -7.74 12.95 0.82
CA LEU A 34 -6.98 14.19 0.75
C LEU A 34 -7.29 14.99 -0.53
N LYS A 35 -7.49 14.31 -1.66
CA LYS A 35 -7.94 14.94 -2.92
C LYS A 35 -9.34 15.54 -2.78
N ALA A 36 -10.26 14.83 -2.14
CA ALA A 36 -11.61 15.33 -1.84
C ALA A 36 -11.60 16.54 -0.89
N LEU A 37 -10.61 16.63 0.00
CA LEU A 37 -10.38 17.80 0.87
C LEU A 37 -9.69 18.97 0.14
N GLY A 38 -9.34 18.83 -1.14
CA GLY A 38 -8.76 19.89 -1.95
C GLY A 38 -7.24 20.07 -1.80
N MET A 39 -6.53 19.08 -1.24
CA MET A 39 -5.07 19.11 -1.19
C MET A 39 -4.47 18.97 -2.59
N ASN A 40 -3.30 19.58 -2.82
CA ASN A 40 -2.62 19.46 -4.09
C ASN A 40 -1.88 18.12 -4.22
N THR A 41 -1.63 17.69 -5.47
CA THR A 41 -0.98 16.41 -5.78
C THR A 41 0.35 16.22 -5.06
N ALA A 42 1.18 17.27 -4.95
CA ALA A 42 2.49 17.18 -4.30
C ALA A 42 2.39 16.90 -2.79
N GLU A 43 1.41 17.51 -2.11
CA GLU A 43 1.14 17.24 -0.70
C GLU A 43 0.61 15.82 -0.47
N ILE A 44 -0.23 15.32 -1.39
CA ILE A 44 -0.78 13.96 -1.32
C ILE A 44 0.31 12.91 -1.55
N VAL A 45 1.18 13.13 -2.54
CA VAL A 45 2.37 12.30 -2.79
C VAL A 45 3.25 12.24 -1.54
N LYS A 46 3.50 13.39 -0.91
CA LYS A 46 4.29 13.45 0.33
C LYS A 46 3.61 12.72 1.51
N ALA A 47 2.29 12.78 1.61
CA ALA A 47 1.53 12.18 2.70
C ALA A 47 1.35 10.67 2.57
N THR A 48 1.25 10.16 1.33
CA THR A 48 0.91 8.76 1.06
C THR A 48 2.07 7.92 0.52
N GLY A 49 3.12 8.57 0.00
CA GLY A 49 4.24 7.91 -0.67
C GLY A 49 3.89 7.34 -2.04
N LEU A 50 2.67 7.59 -2.55
CA LEU A 50 2.27 7.22 -3.91
C LEU A 50 2.97 8.11 -4.94
N SER A 51 3.11 7.62 -6.18
CA SER A 51 3.64 8.45 -7.25
C SER A 51 2.64 9.55 -7.65
N ALA A 52 3.14 10.61 -8.32
CA ALA A 52 2.26 11.65 -8.83
C ALA A 52 1.26 11.08 -9.85
N GLU A 53 1.68 10.14 -10.71
CA GLU A 53 0.77 9.49 -11.66
C GLU A 53 -0.33 8.69 -10.96
N GLU A 54 0.02 7.98 -9.88
CA GLU A 54 -0.97 7.25 -9.08
C GLU A 54 -2.00 8.20 -8.46
N VAL A 55 -1.57 9.33 -7.91
CA VAL A 55 -2.48 10.32 -7.29
C VAL A 55 -3.36 11.03 -8.33
N GLU A 56 -2.84 11.30 -9.53
CA GLU A 56 -3.63 11.87 -10.62
C GLU A 56 -4.71 10.91 -11.12
N ALA A 57 -4.43 9.59 -11.12
CA ALA A 57 -5.35 8.55 -11.55
C ALA A 57 -6.44 8.17 -10.51
N LEU A 58 -6.35 8.64 -9.25
CA LEU A 58 -7.35 8.44 -8.19
C LEU A 58 -8.59 9.32 -8.33
#